data_AF-A0A942Y2Y9-F1
#
_entry.id   AF-A0A942Y2Y9-F1
#
_cell.length_a   1.000
_cell.length_b   1.000
_cell.length_c   1.000
_cell.angle_alpha   90.00
_cell.angle_beta   90.00
_cell.angle_gamma   90.00
#
_symmetry.space_group_name_H-M   'P 1'
#
loop_
_entity.id
_entity.type
_entity.pdbx_description
1 polymer ?
#
loop_
_entity_poly.entity_id
_entity_poly.type
_entity_poly.pdbx_seq_one_letter_code
_entity_poly.pdbx_strand_id
1 'polypeptide(L)' 'MMALLFAQRVILGKTEFKDVPDSLKPGVYENLKDSGVEFLAGDYQPPINP' A
#
# COMPACT_ATOMS: atom_id res chain seq x y z
N MET A 1 8.84 8.16 -4.72
CA MET A 1 9.44 7.08 -5.54
C MET A 1 9.44 5.71 -4.85
N MET A 2 9.74 5.61 -3.54
CA MET A 2 9.78 4.31 -2.82
C MET A 2 8.41 3.64 -2.61
N ALA A 3 7.32 4.41 -2.50
CA ALA A 3 5.98 3.86 -2.31
C ALA A 3 5.50 3.01 -3.51
N LEU A 4 5.77 3.47 -4.74
CA LEU A 4 5.42 2.72 -5.95
C LEU A 4 6.16 1.37 -6.02
N LEU A 5 7.44 1.34 -5.63
CA LEU A 5 8.21 0.10 -5.58
C LEU A 5 7.60 -0.91 -4.61
N PHE A 6 7.18 -0.46 -3.42
CA PHE A 6 6.52 -1.33 -2.45
C PHE A 6 5.14 -1.77 -2.92
N ALA A 7 4.35 -0.88 -3.53
CA ALA A 7 3.06 -1.23 -4.12
C ALA A 7 3.20 -2.33 -5.17
N GLN A 8 4.17 -2.21 -6.09
CA GLN A 8 4.49 -3.25 -7.06
C GLN A 8 4.84 -4.60 -6.39
N ARG A 9 5.61 -4.58 -5.31
CA ARG A 9 5.95 -5.81 -4.56
C ARG A 9 4.73 -6.44 -3.90
N VAL A 10 3.81 -5.64 -3.37
CA VAL A 10 2.54 -6.11 -2.78
C VAL A 10 1.66 -6.73 -3.88
N ILE A 11 1.50 -6.05 -5.01
CA ILE A 11 0.72 -6.54 -6.17
C ILE A 11 1.27 -7.88 -6.68
N LEU A 12 2.59 -8.02 -6.74
CA LEU A 12 3.26 -9.24 -7.21
C LEU A 12 3.37 -10.34 -6.14
N GLY A 13 2.81 -10.13 -4.94
CA GLY A 13 2.87 -11.08 -3.82
C GLY A 13 4.29 -11.33 -3.30
N LYS A 14 5.22 -10.39 -3.49
CA LYS A 14 6.61 -10.47 -3.03
C LYS A 14 6.82 -9.89 -1.62
N THR A 15 5.80 -9.20 -1.10
CA THR A 15 5.74 -8.56 0.22
C THR A 15 4.27 -8.47 0.60
N GLU A 16 3.91 -8.74 1.86
CA GLU A 16 2.56 -8.47 2.34
C GLU A 16 2.44 -6.99 2.77
N PHE A 17 1.25 -6.40 2.64
CA PHE A 17 1.04 -4.99 3.02
C PHE A 17 1.37 -4.71 4.50
N LYS A 18 1.17 -5.70 5.38
CA LYS A 18 1.53 -5.59 6.82
C LYS A 18 3.02 -5.36 7.06
N ASP A 19 3.88 -5.80 6.14
CA ASP A 19 5.34 -5.68 6.23
C ASP A 19 5.87 -4.38 5.60
N VAL A 20 4.99 -3.56 5.01
CA VAL A 20 5.34 -2.24 4.51
C VAL A 20 5.65 -1.33 5.70
N PRO A 21 6.74 -0.55 5.69
CA PRO A 21 7.02 0.43 6.73
C PRO A 21 5.86 1.42 6.90
N ASP A 22 5.50 1.76 8.14
CA ASP A 22 4.33 2.61 8.42
C ASP A 22 4.39 3.97 7.73
N SER A 23 5.58 4.55 7.58
CA SER A 23 5.79 5.81 6.85
C SER A 23 5.48 5.71 5.35
N LEU A 24 5.49 4.50 4.78
CA LEU A 24 5.21 4.24 3.38
C LEU A 24 3.79 3.71 3.14
N LYS A 25 3.11 3.17 4.16
CA LYS A 25 1.76 2.59 4.03
C LYS A 25 0.74 3.53 3.37
N PRO A 26 0.66 4.84 3.70
CA PRO A 26 -0.28 5.74 3.02
C PRO A 26 -0.01 5.82 1.52
N GLY A 27 1.26 6.02 1.13
CA GLY A 27 1.64 6.08 -0.28
C GLY A 27 1.42 4.76 -1.01
N VAL A 28 1.73 3.62 -0.37
CA VAL A 28 1.50 2.29 -0.97
C VAL A 28 0.01 2.04 -1.16
N TYR A 29 -0.82 2.38 -0.16
CA TYR A 29 -2.27 2.24 -0.23
C TYR A 29 -2.88 3.05 -1.38
N GLU A 30 -2.48 4.32 -1.55
CA GLU A 30 -2.94 5.14 -2.68
C GLU A 30 -2.60 4.47 -4.03
N ASN A 31 -1.40 3.92 -4.18
CA ASN A 31 -1.01 3.23 -5.42
C ASN A 31 -1.81 1.93 -5.65
N LEU A 32 -2.16 1.20 -4.59
CA LEU A 32 -3.02 0.02 -4.68
C LEU A 32 -4.45 0.40 -5.10
N LYS A 33 -4.97 1.49 -4.54
CA LYS A 33 -6.29 2.04 -4.87
C LYS A 33 -6.35 2.53 -6.31
N ASP A 34 -5.34 3.26 -6.78
CA ASP A 34 -5.23 3.69 -8.18
C ASP A 34 -5.17 2.50 -9.15
N SER A 35 -4.64 1.36 -8.68
CA SER A 35 -4.56 0.11 -9.43
C SER A 35 -5.79 -0.80 -9.28
N GLY A 36 -6.79 -0.40 -8.46
CA GLY A 36 -8.01 -1.18 -8.19
C GLY A 36 -7.78 -2.47 -7.39
N VAL A 37 -6.72 -2.53 -6.58
CA VAL A 37 -6.31 -3.70 -5.80
C VAL A 37 -6.07 -3.35 -4.32
N GLU A 38 -6.77 -2.35 -3.80
CA GLU A 38 -6.72 -1.91 -2.40
C GLU A 38 -7.09 -3.00 -1.40
N PHE A 39 -7.83 -4.04 -1.82
CA PHE A 39 -8.14 -5.21 -0.99
C PHE A 39 -6.88 -5.95 -0.50
N LEU A 40 -5.74 -5.78 -1.18
CA LEU A 40 -4.44 -6.31 -0.74
C LEU A 40 -3.91 -5.63 0.53
N ALA A 41 -4.46 -4.47 0.90
CA ALA A 41 -4.12 -3.77 2.15
C ALA A 41 -4.92 -4.28 3.37
N GLY A 42 -5.85 -5.22 3.19
CA GLY A 42 -6.69 -5.75 4.26
C GLY A 42 -7.56 -4.64 4.88
N ASP A 43 -7.59 -4.60 6.22
CA ASP A 43 -8.38 -3.62 6.99
C ASP A 43 -7.65 -2.28 7.19
N TYR A 44 -6.60 -2.00 6.42
CA TYR A 44 -5.86 -0.74 6.56
C TYR A 44 -6.75 0.45 6.22
N GLN A 45 -6.88 1.37 7.18
CA GLN A 45 -7.50 2.67 6.96
C GLN A 45 -6.41 3.72 6.80
N PRO A 46 -6.37 4.46 5.68
CA PRO A 46 -5.43 5.57 5.55
C PRO A 46 -5.72 6.62 6.64
N PRO A 47 -4.68 7.29 7.17
CA PRO A 47 -4.90 8.37 8.12
C PRO A 47 -5.80 9.42 7.48
N ILE A 48 -6.84 9.82 8.21
CA ILE A 48 -7.75 10.90 7.80
C ILE A 48 -6.89 12.17 7.83
N ASN A 49 -6.43 12.63 6.67
CA ASN A 49 -5.88 13.96 6.56
C ASN A 49 -7.05 14.95 6.72
N PRO A 50 -6.97 15.91 7.66
CA PRO A 50 -7.95 16.99 7.76
C PRO A 50 -7.95 17.88 6.51
#